data_AF-A0A9E5QEU8-F1
#
_entry.id   AF-A0A9E5QEU8-F1
#
_cell.length_a   1.000
_cell.length_b   1.000
_cell.length_c   1.000
_cell.angle_alpha   90.00
_cell.angle_beta   90.00
_cell.angle_gamma   90.00
#
_symmetry.space_group_name_H-M   'P 1'
#
loop_
_entity.id
_entity.type
_entity.pdbx_description
1 polymer ?
#
loop_
_entity_poly.entity_id
_entity_poly.type
_entity_poly.pdbx_seq_one_letter_code
_entity_poly.pdbx_strand_id
1 'polypeptide(L)'
;MRTALANDGRIRVVAKSLKAANVLGNADTNAYCASVLGSLVTLWCLADEQADENGVLVGYDFDDVDRLVGLPGFCESLPEDWICLDAGWVKLPDYLEHNGKNAKVRAQTAKRVAKSKQKKSNAQSVTEVTKNPLPREEKRREENNNPLTPLKGDKRKRFSPPSIDQVTQYCKERQNNVDPTAFINHYQMKGWMVGKSKMVDWQAAVRTWERNQQAPLSDDLRGAI
;
A
#
# COMPACT_ATOMS: atom_id res chain seq x y z
N MET A 1 0.83 10.41 -1.88
CA MET A 1 0.90 11.86 -2.17
C MET A 1 -0.23 12.19 -3.12
N ARG A 2 -1.33 12.75 -2.61
CA ARG A 2 -2.45 13.19 -3.45
C ARG A 2 -1.99 14.42 -4.22
N THR A 3 -1.80 14.22 -5.51
CA THR A 3 -1.61 15.26 -6.51
C THR A 3 -2.75 16.28 -6.38
N ALA A 4 -2.38 17.55 -6.22
CA ALA A 4 -3.24 18.75 -6.29
C ALA A 4 -3.67 19.44 -4.97
N LEU A 5 -2.95 19.29 -3.85
CA LEU A 5 -3.12 20.20 -2.70
C LEU A 5 -2.93 21.67 -3.06
N ALA A 6 -1.97 21.97 -3.94
CA ALA A 6 -1.75 23.33 -4.45
C ALA A 6 -2.97 23.88 -5.25
N ASN A 7 -3.85 23.01 -5.73
CA ASN A 7 -5.07 23.39 -6.44
C ASN A 7 -6.34 23.17 -5.61
N ASP A 8 -6.22 22.72 -4.35
CA ASP A 8 -7.37 22.58 -3.46
C ASP A 8 -7.86 23.98 -3.08
N GLY A 9 -9.11 24.30 -3.43
CA GLY A 9 -9.72 25.60 -3.17
C GLY A 9 -9.73 25.96 -1.67
N ARG A 10 -9.71 24.97 -0.78
CA ARG A 10 -9.65 25.16 0.68
C ARG A 10 -8.37 25.86 1.10
N ILE A 11 -7.23 25.62 0.45
CA ILE A 11 -5.99 26.36 0.73
C ILE A 11 -6.18 27.86 0.57
N ARG A 12 -6.93 28.26 -0.47
CA ARG A 12 -7.21 29.68 -0.73
C ARG A 12 -8.18 30.28 0.29
N VAL A 13 -9.07 29.47 0.87
CA VAL A 13 -9.97 29.87 1.96
C VAL A 13 -9.18 30.09 3.25
N VAL A 14 -8.36 29.11 3.62
CA VAL A 14 -7.43 29.17 4.77
C VAL A 14 -6.53 30.41 4.67
N ALA A 15 -5.88 30.59 3.51
CA ALA A 15 -5.00 31.73 3.25
C ALA A 15 -5.71 33.09 3.36
N LYS A 16 -6.98 33.18 2.93
CA LYS A 16 -7.78 34.41 3.11
C LYS A 16 -8.14 34.66 4.56
N SER A 17 -8.45 33.61 5.33
CA SER A 17 -8.72 33.73 6.77
C SER A 17 -7.51 34.28 7.52
N LEU A 18 -6.33 33.69 7.30
CA LEU A 18 -5.07 34.14 7.89
C LEU A 18 -4.67 35.54 7.44
N LYS A 19 -4.98 35.90 6.19
CA LYS A 19 -4.77 37.26 5.68
C LYS A 19 -5.70 38.27 6.34
N ALA A 20 -6.95 37.92 6.61
CA ALA A 20 -7.88 38.78 7.34
C ALA A 20 -7.42 39.02 8.78
N ALA A 21 -6.75 38.03 9.39
CA ALA A 21 -6.08 38.14 10.68
C ALA A 21 -4.71 38.86 10.61
N ASN A 22 -4.26 39.29 9.42
CA ASN A 22 -3.02 40.02 9.18
C ASN A 22 -1.74 39.32 9.68
N VAL A 23 -1.72 37.99 9.66
CA VAL A 23 -0.63 37.17 10.25
C VAL A 23 0.73 37.41 9.57
N LEU A 24 0.75 37.66 8.26
CA LEU A 24 1.97 37.95 7.48
C LEU A 24 2.03 39.43 7.00
N GLY A 25 1.30 40.33 7.65
CA GLY A 25 1.24 41.74 7.25
C GLY A 25 0.67 41.95 5.84
N ASN A 26 1.27 42.87 5.09
CA ASN A 26 0.84 43.31 3.76
C ASN A 26 1.05 42.28 2.64
N ALA A 27 1.38 41.03 2.95
CA ALA A 27 1.59 39.98 1.97
C ALA A 27 0.34 39.71 1.11
N ASP A 28 0.56 39.33 -0.14
CA ASP A 28 -0.53 38.98 -1.05
C ASP A 28 -1.11 37.58 -0.74
N THR A 29 -2.28 37.26 -1.27
CA THR A 29 -2.93 35.98 -0.97
C THR A 29 -2.10 34.77 -1.43
N ASN A 30 -1.27 34.92 -2.46
CA ASN A 30 -0.42 33.84 -2.94
C ASN A 30 0.71 33.53 -1.96
N ALA A 31 1.31 34.55 -1.33
CA ALA A 31 2.27 34.36 -0.24
C ALA A 31 1.65 33.60 0.94
N TYR A 32 0.41 33.95 1.35
CA TYR A 32 -0.31 33.17 2.35
C TYR A 32 -0.57 31.73 1.91
N CYS A 33 -0.97 31.48 0.66
CA CYS A 33 -1.13 30.13 0.14
C CYS A 33 0.17 29.33 0.20
N ALA A 34 1.31 29.95 -0.16
CA ALA A 34 2.62 29.30 -0.09
C ALA A 34 3.00 28.95 1.36
N SER A 35 2.76 29.87 2.31
CA SER A 35 2.98 29.60 3.73
C SER A 35 2.09 28.47 4.25
N VAL A 36 0.79 28.47 3.94
CA VAL A 36 -0.14 27.39 4.32
C VAL A 36 0.32 26.04 3.78
N LEU A 37 0.75 25.97 2.52
CA LEU A 37 1.28 24.74 1.93
C LEU A 37 2.56 24.27 2.63
N GLY A 38 3.47 25.19 2.95
CA GLY A 38 4.67 24.89 3.74
C GLY A 38 4.33 24.36 5.14
N SER A 39 3.41 25.02 5.84
CA SER A 39 2.93 24.61 7.16
C SER A 39 2.27 23.23 7.14
N LEU A 40 1.48 22.92 6.12
CA LEU A 40 0.89 21.58 5.95
C LEU A 40 1.96 20.49 5.74
N VAL A 41 3.01 20.78 4.96
CA VAL A 41 4.14 19.86 4.79
C VAL A 41 4.86 19.64 6.12
N THR A 42 5.10 20.69 6.90
CA THR A 42 5.70 20.58 8.24
C THR A 42 4.82 19.77 9.19
N LEU A 43 3.51 20.02 9.21
CA LEU A 43 2.54 19.26 10.00
C LEU A 43 2.54 17.77 9.62
N TRP A 44 2.59 17.44 8.32
CA TRP A 44 2.71 16.05 7.91
C TRP A 44 4.01 15.40 8.33
N CYS A 45 5.14 16.11 8.23
CA CYS A 45 6.42 15.60 8.71
C CYS A 45 6.37 15.32 10.22
N LEU A 46 5.77 16.24 11.00
CA LEU A 46 5.54 16.05 12.44
C LEU A 46 4.70 14.80 12.70
N ALA A 47 3.60 14.63 11.95
CA ALA A 47 2.72 13.49 12.13
C ALA A 47 3.35 12.15 11.73
N ASP A 48 4.22 12.12 10.71
CA ASP A 48 4.90 10.89 10.33
C ASP A 48 5.84 10.39 11.43
N GLU A 49 6.39 11.31 12.23
CA GLU A 49 7.27 10.98 13.34
C GLU A 49 6.52 10.72 14.65
N GLN A 50 5.56 11.58 15.01
CA GLN A 50 4.97 11.63 16.34
C GLN A 50 3.55 11.06 16.42
N ALA A 51 2.82 10.92 15.30
CA ALA A 51 1.45 10.41 15.37
C ALA A 51 1.42 8.94 15.78
N ASP A 52 0.46 8.63 16.65
CA ASP A 52 0.11 7.29 17.07
C ASP A 52 -0.66 6.53 15.97
N GLU A 53 -1.19 5.35 16.32
CA GLU A 53 -2.00 4.54 15.39
C GLU A 53 -3.37 5.14 15.08
N ASN A 54 -3.85 6.13 15.84
CA ASN A 54 -5.12 6.80 15.61
C ASN A 54 -4.94 8.16 14.91
N GLY A 55 -3.70 8.54 14.57
CA GLY A 55 -3.39 9.85 13.99
C GLY A 55 -3.34 10.99 15.01
N VAL A 56 -3.21 10.67 16.30
CA VAL A 56 -3.14 11.64 17.40
C VAL A 56 -1.68 11.99 17.69
N LEU A 57 -1.40 13.29 17.80
CA LEU A 57 -0.13 13.88 18.20
C LEU A 57 -0.16 14.14 19.72
N VAL A 58 0.06 13.10 20.51
CA VAL A 58 0.05 13.22 21.98
C VAL A 58 1.10 14.22 22.43
N GLY A 59 0.71 15.19 23.26
CA GLY A 59 1.60 16.25 23.74
C GLY A 59 1.70 17.47 22.82
N TYR A 60 0.94 17.50 21.72
CA TYR A 60 0.84 18.67 20.84
C TYR A 60 -0.60 19.17 20.82
N ASP A 61 -0.78 20.44 21.20
CA ASP A 61 -2.01 21.19 20.94
C ASP A 61 -1.88 22.05 19.66
N PHE A 62 -2.92 22.83 19.33
CA PHE A 62 -2.89 23.72 18.17
C PHE A 62 -1.81 24.81 18.31
N ASP A 63 -1.60 25.34 19.51
CA ASP A 63 -0.60 26.39 19.74
C ASP A 63 0.83 25.87 19.58
N ASP A 64 1.10 24.62 19.97
CA ASP A 64 2.38 23.95 19.75
C ASP A 64 2.66 23.79 18.25
N VAL A 65 1.67 23.35 17.48
CA VAL A 65 1.79 23.17 16.04
C VAL A 65 1.95 24.53 15.33
N ASP A 66 1.16 25.53 15.68
CA ASP A 66 1.23 26.88 15.12
C ASP A 66 2.59 27.53 15.39
N ARG A 67 3.15 27.35 16.60
CA ARG A 67 4.51 27.78 16.95
C ARG A 67 5.57 27.03 16.13
N LEU A 68 5.38 25.73 15.90
CA LEU A 68 6.32 24.92 15.12
C LEU A 68 6.36 25.35 13.64
N VAL A 69 5.20 25.61 13.04
CA VAL A 69 5.12 26.03 11.64
C VAL A 69 5.37 27.53 11.45
N GLY A 70 5.36 28.31 12.54
CA GLY A 70 5.58 29.75 12.52
C GLY A 70 4.41 30.55 11.95
N LEU A 71 3.18 30.02 12.07
CA LEU A 71 1.98 30.63 11.49
C LEU A 71 0.84 30.57 12.52
N PRO A 72 0.69 31.62 13.36
CA PRO A 72 -0.38 31.69 14.36
C PRO A 72 -1.78 31.61 13.73
N GLY A 73 -2.68 30.86 14.37
CA GLY A 73 -4.05 30.60 13.92
C GLY A 73 -4.12 29.62 12.74
N PHE A 74 -3.02 28.96 12.39
CA PHE A 74 -2.98 28.04 11.26
C PHE A 74 -3.89 26.84 11.51
N CYS A 75 -3.72 26.14 12.63
CA CYS A 75 -4.53 24.97 12.98
C CYS A 75 -6.02 25.29 13.07
N GLU A 76 -6.40 26.42 13.67
CA GLU A 76 -7.80 26.86 13.76
C GLU A 76 -8.41 27.20 12.38
N SER A 77 -7.57 27.67 11.45
CA SER A 77 -8.02 28.02 10.10
C SER A 77 -8.19 26.81 9.19
N LEU A 78 -7.65 25.65 9.56
CA LEU A 78 -7.75 24.43 8.77
C LEU A 78 -9.15 23.79 8.88
N PRO A 79 -9.60 23.07 7.84
CA PRO A 79 -10.85 22.31 7.90
C PRO A 79 -10.85 21.23 8.99
N GLU A 80 -11.97 21.02 9.66
CA GLU A 80 -12.13 19.98 10.69
C GLU A 80 -11.88 18.55 10.17
N ASP A 81 -12.13 18.31 8.87
CA ASP A 81 -11.84 17.04 8.21
C ASP A 81 -10.35 16.82 7.94
N TRP A 82 -9.50 17.82 8.19
CA TRP A 82 -8.04 17.73 8.07
C TRP A 82 -7.36 17.67 9.43
N ILE A 83 -7.92 18.35 10.42
CA ILE A 83 -7.37 18.46 11.76
C ILE A 83 -8.49 18.69 12.77
N CYS A 84 -8.43 18.02 13.92
CA CYS A 84 -9.33 18.26 15.03
C CYS A 84 -8.61 18.05 16.36
N LEU A 85 -9.28 18.30 17.47
CA LEU A 85 -8.77 17.96 18.81
C LEU A 85 -9.41 16.66 19.30
N ASP A 86 -8.61 15.79 19.89
CA ASP A 86 -9.04 14.57 20.57
C ASP A 86 -8.38 14.51 21.94
N ALA A 87 -9.21 14.56 22.99
CA ALA A 87 -8.75 14.68 24.37
C ALA A 87 -7.73 15.82 24.62
N GLY A 88 -7.86 16.93 23.89
CA GLY A 88 -6.97 18.10 23.99
C GLY A 88 -5.71 18.04 23.12
N TRP A 89 -5.51 16.95 22.38
CA TRP A 89 -4.37 16.79 21.48
C TRP A 89 -4.78 16.91 20.02
N VAL A 90 -3.85 17.34 19.18
CA VAL A 90 -4.08 17.38 17.73
C VAL A 90 -4.31 15.98 17.20
N LYS A 91 -5.39 15.81 16.44
CA LYS A 91 -5.73 14.59 15.71
C LYS A 91 -5.85 14.89 14.23
N LEU A 92 -5.28 14.00 13.42
CA LEU A 92 -5.43 13.99 11.97
C LEU A 92 -6.40 12.86 11.60
N PRO A 93 -7.64 13.18 11.19
CA PRO A 93 -8.62 12.18 10.77
C PRO A 93 -8.08 11.30 9.64
N ASP A 94 -8.42 10.01 9.66
CA ASP A 94 -8.07 9.02 8.63
C ASP A 94 -6.57 8.98 8.27
N TYR A 95 -5.70 9.41 9.20
CA TYR A 95 -4.27 9.53 8.99
C TYR A 95 -3.63 8.24 8.48
N LEU A 96 -3.97 7.11 9.10
CA LEU A 96 -3.47 5.80 8.68
C LEU A 96 -4.07 5.33 7.35
N GLU A 97 -5.32 5.69 7.03
CA GLU A 97 -5.92 5.34 5.74
C GLU A 97 -5.23 6.06 4.58
N HIS A 98 -4.77 7.28 4.83
CA HIS A 98 -4.14 8.13 3.81
C HIS A 98 -2.62 7.98 3.73
N ASN A 99 -1.91 7.77 4.85
CA ASN A 99 -0.47 7.52 4.84
C ASN A 99 -0.10 6.04 4.75
N GLY A 100 -1.03 5.13 5.05
CA GLY A 100 -0.89 3.70 4.92
C GLY A 100 0.22 3.10 5.79
N LYS A 101 0.10 1.81 6.14
CA LYS A 101 1.15 1.04 6.83
C LYS A 101 2.52 1.01 6.11
N ASN A 102 2.65 1.64 4.94
CA ASN A 102 3.81 1.60 4.06
C ASN A 102 4.68 2.87 4.08
N ALA A 103 4.17 4.07 4.40
CA ALA A 103 5.01 5.28 4.38
C ALA A 103 6.00 5.30 5.56
N LYS A 104 5.50 5.11 6.78
CA LYS A 104 6.31 5.02 8.03
C LYS A 104 7.35 3.89 7.96
N VAL A 105 6.96 2.72 7.46
CA VAL A 105 7.88 1.58 7.28
C VAL A 105 8.95 1.87 6.22
N ARG A 106 8.60 2.56 5.11
CA ARG A 106 9.57 2.99 4.10
C ARG A 106 10.53 4.05 4.64
N ALA A 107 10.03 5.03 5.41
CA ALA A 107 10.85 6.06 6.05
C ALA A 107 11.83 5.45 7.07
N GLN A 108 11.37 4.54 7.92
CA GLN A 108 12.23 3.82 8.87
C GLN A 108 13.26 2.92 8.16
N THR A 109 12.87 2.26 7.07
CA THR A 109 13.78 1.46 6.24
C THR A 109 14.84 2.36 5.59
N ALA A 110 14.44 3.52 5.05
CA ALA A 110 15.38 4.51 4.50
C ALA A 110 16.36 5.04 5.57
N LYS A 111 15.88 5.35 6.78
CA LYS A 111 16.72 5.74 7.93
C LYS A 111 17.72 4.63 8.30
N ARG A 112 17.32 3.35 8.34
CA ARG A 112 18.24 2.22 8.58
C ARG A 112 19.28 2.06 7.47
N VAL A 113 18.86 2.14 6.21
CA VAL A 113 19.76 2.00 5.05
C VAL A 113 20.76 3.16 4.99
N ALA A 114 20.34 4.40 5.30
CA ALA A 114 21.23 5.56 5.38
C ALA A 114 22.29 5.39 6.48
N LYS A 115 21.89 4.95 7.69
CA LYS A 115 22.83 4.60 8.78
C LYS A 115 23.79 3.49 8.39
N SER A 116 23.31 2.46 7.67
CA SER A 116 24.16 1.38 7.15
C SER A 116 25.18 1.87 6.12
N LYS A 117 24.78 2.78 5.21
CA LYS A 117 25.69 3.39 4.21
C LYS A 117 26.74 4.32 4.81
N GLN A 118 26.44 4.98 5.93
CA GLN A 118 27.43 5.77 6.67
C GLN A 118 28.48 4.89 7.36
N LYS A 119 28.14 3.64 7.67
CA LYS A 119 29.08 2.64 8.23
C LYS A 119 29.86 1.97 7.10
N LYS A 120 30.68 2.72 6.35
CA LYS A 120 31.69 2.11 5.48
C LYS A 120 32.82 1.52 6.34
N SER A 121 32.94 0.20 6.30
CA SER A 121 34.16 -0.51 6.74
C SER A 121 35.33 -0.14 5.82
N ASN A 122 36.50 0.13 6.40
CA ASN A 122 37.75 0.44 5.70
C ASN A 122 38.39 -0.75 4.96
N ALA A 123 37.63 -1.79 4.60
CA ALA A 123 38.17 -2.97 3.94
C ALA A 123 38.00 -2.86 2.42
N GLN A 124 39.12 -2.87 1.71
CA GLN A 124 39.17 -2.93 0.25
C GLN A 124 38.84 -4.37 -0.18
N SER A 125 37.59 -4.62 -0.58
CA SER A 125 37.14 -5.95 -1.02
C SER A 125 37.60 -6.22 -2.45
N VAL A 126 38.44 -7.25 -2.63
CA VAL A 126 38.86 -7.80 -3.93
C VAL A 126 37.90 -8.93 -4.30
N THR A 127 36.74 -8.62 -4.87
CA THR A 127 35.91 -9.57 -5.62
C THR A 127 34.89 -8.80 -6.47
N GLU A 128 34.72 -9.21 -7.74
CA GLU A 128 33.64 -8.69 -8.58
C GLU A 128 32.28 -9.21 -8.09
N VAL A 129 31.50 -8.31 -7.47
CA VAL A 129 30.15 -8.61 -7.00
C VAL A 129 29.17 -8.49 -8.16
N THR A 130 28.59 -9.63 -8.55
CA THR A 130 27.43 -9.72 -9.43
C THR A 130 26.31 -8.79 -8.94
N LYS A 131 25.86 -7.88 -9.81
CA LYS A 131 24.73 -6.98 -9.53
C LYS A 131 23.40 -7.74 -9.53
N ASN A 132 23.14 -8.54 -8.50
CA ASN A 132 21.80 -9.08 -8.25
C ASN A 132 21.11 -8.22 -7.18
N PRO A 133 20.07 -7.42 -7.52
CA PRO A 133 19.26 -6.77 -6.51
C PRO A 133 18.49 -7.82 -5.69
N LEU A 134 18.43 -7.59 -4.37
CA LEU A 134 17.85 -8.45 -3.34
C LEU A 134 16.39 -8.87 -3.64
N PRO A 135 15.94 -10.05 -3.16
CA PRO A 135 14.57 -10.50 -3.34
C PRO A 135 13.60 -9.56 -2.63
N ARG A 136 12.68 -8.98 -3.40
CA ARG A 136 11.53 -8.23 -2.91
C ARG A 136 10.58 -9.21 -2.21
N GLU A 137 10.55 -9.16 -0.89
CA GLU A 137 9.62 -9.93 -0.04
C GLU A 137 8.17 -9.53 -0.37
N GLU A 138 7.52 -10.28 -1.24
CA GLU A 138 6.11 -10.13 -1.60
C GLU A 138 5.29 -11.08 -0.73
N LYS A 139 4.93 -10.63 0.48
CA LYS A 139 4.07 -11.39 1.40
C LYS A 139 2.84 -10.57 1.82
N ARG A 140 1.69 -11.09 1.36
CA ARG A 140 0.37 -11.13 2.03
C ARG A 140 -0.52 -9.88 1.97
N ARG A 141 -1.40 -9.85 0.97
CA ARG A 141 -2.74 -9.24 1.09
C ARG A 141 -3.75 -10.37 1.31
N GLU A 142 -4.21 -10.53 2.53
CA GLU A 142 -5.49 -11.17 2.83
C GLU A 142 -6.52 -10.05 2.91
N GLU A 143 -7.47 -9.99 1.97
CA GLU A 143 -8.68 -9.17 2.10
C GLU A 143 -9.81 -10.09 2.60
N ASN A 144 -10.33 -9.74 3.78
CA ASN A 144 -11.53 -10.30 4.36
C ASN A 144 -12.77 -9.64 3.73
N ASN A 145 -13.74 -10.48 3.35
CA ASN A 145 -15.13 -10.22 2.95
C ASN A 145 -15.87 -9.30 3.96
N ASN A 146 -16.87 -8.45 3.72
CA ASN A 146 -17.86 -8.07 2.67
C ASN A 146 -18.68 -6.86 3.29
N PRO A 147 -19.85 -6.37 2.78
CA PRO A 147 -20.32 -5.94 1.44
C PRO A 147 -20.81 -4.45 1.37
N LEU A 148 -20.54 -3.72 0.27
CA LEU A 148 -21.48 -3.18 -0.78
C LEU A 148 -22.41 -2.00 -0.39
N THR A 149 -22.61 -0.94 -1.20
CA THR A 149 -23.21 -0.89 -2.57
C THR A 149 -23.17 0.55 -3.18
N PRO A 150 -23.55 0.83 -4.47
CA PRO A 150 -23.06 0.28 -5.75
C PRO A 150 -22.88 1.34 -6.90
N LEU A 151 -22.49 0.85 -8.10
CA LEU A 151 -22.57 1.43 -9.48
C LEU A 151 -21.30 2.19 -9.97
N LYS A 152 -20.67 1.92 -11.14
CA LYS A 152 -21.04 1.24 -12.39
C LYS A 152 -19.74 0.97 -13.20
N GLY A 153 -19.57 -0.22 -13.78
CA GLY A 153 -18.51 -0.49 -14.78
C GLY A 153 -17.95 -1.92 -14.76
N ASP A 154 -18.48 -2.76 -15.66
CA ASP A 154 -17.95 -4.05 -16.12
C ASP A 154 -17.66 -5.16 -15.06
N LYS A 155 -18.59 -6.12 -14.96
CA LYS A 155 -18.49 -7.27 -14.05
C LYS A 155 -17.43 -8.25 -14.55
N ARG A 156 -16.17 -8.06 -14.16
CA ARG A 156 -15.18 -9.16 -14.22
C ARG A 156 -15.74 -10.34 -13.43
N LYS A 157 -15.96 -11.49 -14.09
CA LYS A 157 -16.45 -12.72 -13.45
C LYS A 157 -15.51 -13.05 -12.28
N ARG A 158 -16.02 -12.92 -11.06
CA ARG A 158 -15.28 -13.27 -9.84
C ARG A 158 -15.07 -14.78 -9.87
N PHE A 159 -13.81 -15.23 -9.81
CA PHE A 159 -13.47 -16.66 -9.87
C PHE A 159 -14.22 -17.41 -8.77
N SER A 160 -15.02 -18.39 -9.19
CA SER A 160 -15.74 -19.29 -8.29
C SER A 160 -15.09 -20.66 -8.42
N PRO A 161 -14.50 -21.20 -7.33
CA PRO A 161 -14.00 -22.56 -7.30
C PRO A 161 -15.03 -23.55 -7.84
N PRO A 162 -14.66 -24.45 -8.78
CA PRO A 162 -15.57 -25.48 -9.24
C PRO A 162 -15.90 -26.49 -8.15
N SER A 163 -17.10 -27.04 -8.19
CA SER A 163 -17.45 -28.25 -7.43
C SER A 163 -16.87 -29.50 -8.11
N ILE A 164 -16.77 -30.59 -7.34
CA ILE A 164 -16.30 -31.88 -7.86
C ILE A 164 -17.18 -32.37 -9.02
N ASP A 165 -18.49 -32.11 -8.97
CA ASP A 165 -19.42 -32.45 -10.03
C ASP A 165 -19.16 -31.66 -11.31
N GLN A 166 -18.81 -30.38 -11.20
CA GLN A 166 -18.48 -29.54 -12.36
C GLN A 166 -17.20 -30.02 -13.05
N VAL A 167 -16.16 -30.36 -12.28
CA VAL A 167 -14.90 -30.91 -12.83
C VAL A 167 -15.15 -32.29 -13.43
N THR A 168 -15.93 -33.14 -12.76
CA THR A 168 -16.30 -34.48 -13.25
C THR A 168 -17.04 -34.42 -14.57
N GLN A 169 -18.04 -33.53 -14.67
CA GLN A 169 -18.80 -33.32 -15.89
C GLN A 169 -17.89 -32.84 -17.04
N TYR A 170 -17.00 -31.89 -16.75
CA TYR A 170 -16.07 -31.37 -17.73
C TYR A 170 -15.04 -32.41 -18.21
N CYS A 171 -14.53 -33.26 -17.32
CA CYS A 171 -13.63 -34.36 -17.68
C CYS A 171 -14.34 -35.42 -18.55
N LYS A 172 -15.61 -35.73 -18.25
CA LYS A 172 -16.45 -36.65 -19.03
C LYS A 172 -16.74 -36.12 -20.43
N GLU A 173 -17.15 -34.85 -20.55
CA GLU A 173 -17.44 -34.19 -21.83
C GLU A 173 -16.22 -34.15 -22.77
N ARG A 174 -15.02 -34.07 -22.20
CA ARG A 174 -13.77 -34.01 -22.95
C ARG A 174 -13.11 -35.37 -23.16
N GLN A 175 -13.66 -36.45 -22.58
CA GLN A 175 -13.07 -37.80 -22.56
C GLN A 175 -11.61 -37.79 -22.08
N ASN A 176 -11.33 -37.07 -21.00
CA ASN A 176 -9.98 -36.91 -20.46
C ASN A 176 -9.73 -37.82 -19.25
N ASN A 177 -8.49 -38.26 -19.04
CA ASN A 177 -8.11 -39.18 -17.94
C ASN A 177 -7.67 -38.46 -16.65
N VAL A 178 -8.17 -37.24 -16.41
CA VAL A 178 -7.87 -36.48 -15.20
C VAL A 178 -8.79 -36.91 -14.07
N ASP A 179 -8.22 -37.35 -12.94
CA ASP A 179 -8.98 -37.57 -11.70
C ASP A 179 -9.51 -36.23 -11.14
N PRO A 180 -10.84 -36.01 -11.13
CA PRO A 180 -11.45 -34.78 -10.63
C PRO A 180 -11.10 -34.49 -9.16
N THR A 181 -10.96 -35.55 -8.36
CA THR A 181 -10.68 -35.45 -6.92
C THR A 181 -9.26 -34.95 -6.68
N ALA A 182 -8.28 -35.55 -7.35
CA ALA A 182 -6.89 -35.12 -7.30
C ALA A 182 -6.71 -33.66 -7.79
N PHE A 183 -7.44 -33.27 -8.85
CA PHE A 183 -7.40 -31.90 -9.38
C PHE A 183 -7.92 -30.87 -8.36
N ILE A 184 -9.09 -31.12 -7.76
CA ILE A 184 -9.66 -30.20 -6.76
C ILE A 184 -8.76 -30.12 -5.53
N ASN A 185 -8.32 -31.26 -4.98
CA ASN A 185 -7.48 -31.25 -3.79
C ASN A 185 -6.18 -30.47 -4.02
N HIS A 186 -5.54 -30.64 -5.19
CA HIS A 186 -4.31 -29.94 -5.53
C HIS A 186 -4.49 -28.41 -5.60
N TYR A 187 -5.57 -27.93 -6.20
CA TYR A 187 -5.80 -26.49 -6.29
C TYR A 187 -6.46 -25.92 -5.05
N GLN A 188 -7.22 -26.71 -4.28
CA GLN A 188 -7.75 -26.31 -2.99
C GLN A 188 -6.62 -26.09 -1.98
N MET A 189 -5.63 -26.99 -1.88
CA MET A 189 -4.45 -26.78 -1.02
C MET A 189 -3.60 -25.59 -1.48
N LYS A 190 -3.58 -25.29 -2.79
CA LYS A 190 -2.87 -24.14 -3.37
C LYS A 190 -3.67 -22.83 -3.33
N GLY A 191 -4.87 -22.82 -2.78
CA GLY A 191 -5.73 -21.62 -2.74
C GLY A 191 -6.19 -21.14 -4.13
N TRP A 192 -6.32 -22.07 -5.09
CA TRP A 192 -6.61 -21.83 -6.50
C TRP A 192 -5.58 -20.90 -7.16
N MET A 193 -4.29 -21.16 -6.95
CA MET A 193 -3.19 -20.41 -7.58
C MET A 193 -2.51 -21.20 -8.70
N VAL A 194 -2.15 -20.51 -9.78
CA VAL A 194 -1.30 -21.00 -10.88
C VAL A 194 -0.07 -20.09 -10.95
N GLY A 195 1.10 -20.61 -10.56
CA GLY A 195 2.31 -19.81 -10.41
C GLY A 195 2.13 -18.75 -9.31
N LYS A 196 2.24 -17.47 -9.68
CA LYS A 196 2.08 -16.32 -8.77
C LYS A 196 0.70 -15.66 -8.84
N SER A 197 -0.20 -16.15 -9.68
CA SER A 197 -1.51 -15.56 -9.94
C SER A 197 -2.65 -16.48 -9.49
N LYS A 198 -3.75 -15.90 -9.01
CA LYS A 198 -4.99 -16.66 -8.75
C LYS A 198 -5.56 -17.17 -10.07
N MET A 199 -5.99 -18.42 -10.08
CA MET A 199 -6.64 -19.08 -11.19
C MET A 199 -7.88 -18.29 -11.59
N VAL A 200 -8.00 -18.01 -12.88
CA VAL A 200 -9.14 -17.27 -13.46
C VAL A 200 -10.11 -18.23 -14.15
N ASP A 201 -9.60 -19.33 -14.69
CA ASP A 201 -10.36 -20.35 -15.40
C ASP A 201 -9.84 -21.75 -15.03
N TRP A 202 -10.66 -22.51 -14.31
CA TRP A 202 -10.31 -23.86 -13.88
C TRP A 202 -10.41 -24.87 -15.02
N GLN A 203 -11.23 -24.63 -16.04
CA GLN A 203 -11.32 -25.49 -17.23
C GLN A 203 -10.04 -25.42 -18.04
N ALA A 204 -9.46 -24.22 -18.17
CA ALA A 204 -8.14 -24.04 -18.78
C ALA A 204 -7.05 -24.78 -18.00
N ALA A 205 -7.11 -24.76 -16.66
CA ALA A 205 -6.16 -25.48 -15.82
C ALA A 205 -6.28 -27.00 -15.95
N VAL A 206 -7.49 -27.56 -16.09
CA VAL A 206 -7.69 -29.00 -16.38
C VAL A 206 -6.97 -29.40 -17.67
N ARG A 207 -7.03 -28.56 -18.73
CA ARG A 207 -6.35 -28.82 -20.01
C ARG A 207 -4.83 -28.86 -19.88
N THR A 208 -4.24 -28.02 -19.02
CA THR A 208 -2.78 -28.04 -18.77
C THR A 208 -2.38 -29.18 -17.83
N TRP A 209 -3.23 -29.50 -16.86
CA TRP A 209 -3.00 -30.56 -15.87
C TRP A 209 -2.85 -31.93 -16.51
N GLU A 210 -3.69 -32.24 -17.51
CA GLU A 210 -3.59 -33.45 -18.32
C GLU A 210 -2.20 -33.65 -18.92
N ARG A 211 -1.63 -32.59 -19.53
CA ARG A 211 -0.31 -32.65 -20.18
C ARG A 211 0.82 -32.94 -19.19
N ASN A 212 0.70 -32.44 -17.96
CA ASN A 212 1.70 -32.65 -16.90
C ASN A 212 1.57 -34.03 -16.23
N GLN A 213 0.40 -34.67 -16.30
CA GLN A 213 0.20 -36.07 -15.85
C GLN A 213 0.74 -37.09 -16.86
N GLN A 214 1.00 -36.67 -18.11
CA GLN A 214 1.51 -37.51 -19.21
C GLN A 214 3.02 -37.38 -19.45
N ALA A 215 3.78 -36.68 -18.59
CA ALA A 215 5.24 -36.70 -18.68
C ALA A 215 5.76 -38.09 -18.28
N PRO A 216 6.35 -38.88 -19.19
CA PRO A 216 6.92 -40.17 -18.84
C PRO A 216 8.18 -39.96 -18.00
N LEU A 217 8.36 -40.82 -17.00
CA LEU A 217 9.65 -41.06 -16.37
C LEU A 217 10.70 -41.49 -17.42
N SER A 218 11.70 -40.65 -17.66
CA SER A 218 13.05 -40.99 -18.16
C SER A 218 13.87 -39.69 -18.14
N ASP A 219 15.12 -39.60 -17.71
CA ASP A 219 16.20 -40.58 -17.61
C ASP A 219 17.24 -39.96 -16.65
N ASP A 220 17.65 -40.65 -15.59
CA ASP A 220 18.94 -40.39 -14.92
C ASP A 220 19.42 -41.66 -14.21
N LEU A 221 19.71 -42.67 -15.04
CA LEU A 221 20.74 -43.66 -14.76
C LEU A 221 21.57 -43.85 -16.04
N ARG A 222 22.57 -42.98 -16.26
CA ARG A 222 23.77 -43.28 -17.06
C ARG A 222 24.88 -42.25 -16.82
N GLY A 223 26.00 -42.73 -16.26
CA GLY A 223 27.30 -42.05 -16.14
C GLY A 223 27.72 -41.88 -14.66
N ALA A 224 28.29 -42.88 -13.98
CA ALA A 224 29.71 -43.27 -14.04
C ALA A 224 30.62 -42.02 -13.99
N ILE A 225 31.48 -41.82 -13.00
CA ILE A 225 32.52 -42.70 -12.46
C ILE A 225 32.72 -42.39 -10.97
#